data_AF-A0A9P4HP49-F1
#
_entry.id   AF-A0A9P4HP49-F1
#
_cell.length_a   1.000
_cell.length_b   1.000
_cell.length_c   1.000
_cell.angle_alpha   90.00
_cell.angle_beta   90.00
_cell.angle_gamma   90.00
#
_symmetry.space_group_name_H-M   'P 1'
#
loop_
_entity.id
_entity.type
_entity.pdbx_description
1 polymer ?
#
loop_
_entity_poly.entity_id
_entity_poly.type
_entity_poly.pdbx_seq_one_letter_code
_entity_poly.pdbx_strand_id
1 'polypeptide(L)' 'MDVDGTEEDAEEALMRKMMGFAKFKTTKNSKVPGNDKNYGVRKEKKVEYRQYMNRVGGFNRPLSPSR' A
#
# COMPACT_ATOMS: atom_id res chain seq x y z
N MET A 1 36.04 8.12 -34.84
CA MET A 1 37.22 7.96 -33.97
C MET A 1 36.72 7.10 -32.83
N ASP A 2 36.62 5.81 -33.11
CA ASP A 2 36.01 4.80 -32.24
C ASP A 2 37.15 4.02 -31.62
N VAL A 3 37.72 4.59 -30.55
CA VAL A 3 38.82 4.02 -29.78
C VAL A 3 38.56 4.38 -28.31
N ASP A 4 37.89 3.48 -27.59
CA ASP A 4 38.18 3.01 -26.21
C ASP A 4 36.92 2.40 -25.58
N GLY A 5 36.79 1.07 -25.60
CA GLY A 5 35.62 0.40 -25.05
C GLY A 5 35.82 -1.07 -24.70
N THR A 6 37.05 -1.49 -24.38
CA THR A 6 37.36 -2.90 -24.15
C THR A 6 38.04 -3.22 -22.82
N GLU A 7 38.73 -2.26 -22.17
CA GLU A 7 39.41 -2.50 -20.88
C GLU A 7 38.52 -2.16 -19.68
N GLU A 8 37.80 -1.04 -19.70
CA GLU A 8 36.87 -0.65 -18.61
C GLU A 8 35.76 -1.69 -18.39
N ASP A 9 35.28 -2.33 -19.47
CA ASP A 9 34.21 -3.33 -19.43
C ASP A 9 34.69 -4.67 -18.81
N ALA A 10 35.99 -4.97 -18.93
CA ALA A 10 36.63 -6.17 -18.38
C ALA A 10 36.88 -6.05 -16.88
N GLU A 11 37.36 -4.90 -16.40
CA GLU A 11 37.48 -4.62 -14.96
C GLU A 11 36.12 -4.55 -14.28
N GLU A 12 35.13 -3.91 -14.91
CA GLU A 12 33.75 -3.88 -14.41
C GLU A 12 33.12 -5.29 -14.37
N ALA A 13 33.43 -6.15 -15.36
CA ALA A 13 33.02 -7.55 -15.34
C ALA A 13 33.68 -8.36 -14.21
N LEU A 14 34.97 -8.14 -13.95
CA LEU A 14 35.70 -8.76 -12.84
C LEU A 14 35.12 -8.32 -11.49
N MET A 15 34.87 -7.01 -11.32
CA MET A 15 34.27 -6.44 -10.11
C MET A 15 32.84 -6.95 -9.88
N ARG A 16 32.01 -7.07 -10.92
CA ARG A 16 30.67 -7.70 -10.85
C ARG A 16 30.75 -9.16 -10.41
N LYS A 17 31.76 -9.90 -10.87
CA LYS A 17 32.00 -11.31 -10.50
C LYS A 17 32.52 -11.46 -9.06
N MET A 18 33.38 -10.55 -8.60
CA MET A 18 33.91 -10.54 -7.23
C MET A 18 32.85 -10.13 -6.19
N MET A 19 32.03 -9.12 -6.49
CA MET A 19 31.01 -8.61 -5.58
C MET A 19 29.74 -9.47 -5.53
N GLY A 20 29.47 -10.28 -6.57
CA GLY A 20 28.35 -11.22 -6.61
C GLY A 20 26.97 -10.60 -6.90
N PHE A 21 26.90 -9.30 -7.17
CA PHE A 21 25.71 -8.63 -7.68
C PHE A 21 26.04 -7.88 -8.97
N ALA A 22 25.20 -8.04 -9.99
CA ALA A 22 25.43 -7.44 -11.30
C ALA A 22 24.70 -6.10 -11.50
N LYS A 23 23.53 -5.91 -10.89
CA LYS A 23 22.70 -4.72 -11.08
C LYS A 23 21.64 -4.58 -9.98
N PHE A 24 21.32 -3.33 -9.63
CA PHE A 24 20.16 -3.00 -8.79
C PHE A 24 18.92 -2.75 -9.66
N LYS A 25 17.79 -3.35 -9.27
CA LYS A 25 16.47 -3.03 -9.84
C LYS A 25 15.68 -2.16 -8.86
N THR A 26 14.84 -1.29 -9.40
CA THR A 26 13.90 -0.45 -8.62
C THR A 26 12.47 -0.76 -9.01
N THR A 27 11.54 -0.66 -8.08
CA THR A 27 10.11 -0.79 -8.30
C THR A 27 9.40 0.57 -8.42
N LYS A 28 10.15 1.68 -8.47
CA LYS A 28 9.59 3.04 -8.60
C LYS A 28 8.68 3.12 -9.84
N ASN A 29 7.44 3.57 -9.63
CA ASN A 29 6.39 3.67 -10.65
C ASN A 29 6.03 2.34 -11.37
N SER A 30 6.38 1.19 -10.80
CA SER A 30 5.98 -0.13 -11.32
C SER A 30 4.86 -0.73 -10.47
N LYS A 31 3.93 -1.44 -11.11
CA LYS A 31 2.87 -2.17 -10.41
C LYS A 31 3.42 -3.51 -9.90
N VAL A 32 3.50 -3.66 -8.59
CA VAL A 32 3.91 -4.92 -7.93
C VAL A 32 2.65 -5.74 -7.63
N PRO A 33 2.54 -6.99 -8.15
CA PRO A 33 1.40 -7.86 -7.86
C PRO A 33 1.19 -8.07 -6.35
N GLY A 34 -0.04 -7.94 -5.86
CA GLY A 34 -0.39 -8.14 -4.45
C GLY A 34 -0.30 -6.88 -3.59
N ASN A 35 0.40 -5.83 -4.04
CA ASN A 35 0.47 -4.55 -3.32
C ASN A 35 -0.86 -3.79 -3.33
N ASP A 36 -1.72 -4.07 -4.31
CA ASP A 36 -3.08 -3.57 -4.45
C ASP A 36 -4.02 -4.02 -3.32
N LYS A 37 -3.68 -5.09 -2.60
CA LYS A 37 -4.45 -5.56 -1.43
C LYS A 37 -3.89 -5.06 -0.11
N ASN A 38 -2.75 -4.36 -0.14
CA ASN A 38 -2.07 -3.85 1.05
C ASN A 38 -2.59 -2.46 1.43
N TYR A 39 -3.89 -2.36 1.71
CA TYR A 39 -4.48 -1.13 2.22
C TYR A 39 -5.56 -1.44 3.26
N GLY A 40 -5.60 -0.62 4.31
CA GLY A 40 -6.66 -0.63 5.32
C GLY A 40 -7.34 0.73 5.36
N VAL A 41 -8.67 0.76 5.20
CA VAL A 41 -9.45 1.99 5.35
C VAL A 41 -10.09 2.02 6.73
N ARG A 42 -9.66 2.94 7.58
CA ARG A 42 -10.32 3.22 8.85
C ARG A 42 -11.55 4.09 8.60
N LYS A 43 -12.74 3.52 8.79
CA LYS A 43 -14.00 4.26 8.75
C LYS A 43 -14.44 4.59 10.17
N GLU A 44 -14.44 5.87 10.52
CA GLU A 44 -15.04 6.34 11.76
C GLU A 44 -16.56 6.19 11.67
N LYS A 45 -17.13 5.42 12.59
CA LYS A 45 -18.59 5.34 12.74
C LYS A 45 -19.03 6.47 13.66
N LYS A 46 -20.00 7.27 13.23
CA LYS A 46 -20.65 8.24 14.11
C LYS A 46 -21.42 7.49 15.19
N VAL A 47 -21.31 7.93 16.43
CA VAL A 47 -22.10 7.39 17.54
C VAL A 47 -23.47 8.05 17.48
N GLU A 48 -24.51 7.26 17.25
CA GLU A 48 -25.89 7.72 17.32
C GLU A 48 -26.52 7.20 18.62
N TYR A 49 -27.04 8.12 19.43
CA TYR A 49 -27.63 7.79 20.72
C TYR A 49 -29.11 7.47 20.58
N ARG A 50 -29.60 6.56 21.41
CA ARG A 50 -31.01 6.20 21.43
C ARG A 50 -31.83 7.19 22.24
N GLN A 51 -32.95 7.63 21.69
CA GLN A 51 -33.90 8.49 22.39
C GLN A 51 -34.93 7.66 23.17
N TYR A 52 -34.93 7.82 24.50
CA TYR A 52 -35.84 7.10 25.40
C TYR A 52 -37.11 7.88 25.74
N MET A 53 -37.01 9.21 25.90
CA MET A 53 -38.14 10.06 26.30
C MET A 53 -38.75 10.80 25.12
N ASN A 54 -40.05 11.12 25.20
CA ASN A 54 -40.82 11.88 24.21
C ASN A 54 -40.68 11.33 22.78
N ARG A 55 -40.84 10.01 22.65
CA ARG A 55 -40.68 9.27 21.40
C ARG A 55 -41.95 9.37 20.55
N VAL A 56 -41.83 9.82 19.31
CA VAL A 56 -42.95 9.82 18.37
C VAL A 56 -43.36 8.37 18.05
N GLY A 57 -44.62 8.02 18.27
CA GLY A 57 -45.16 6.68 18.01
C GLY A 57 -45.13 5.71 19.21
N GLY A 58 -44.83 6.19 20.42
CA GLY A 58 -45.09 5.45 21.66
C GLY A 58 -44.06 4.37 22.04
N PHE A 59 -44.29 3.75 23.20
CA PHE A 59 -43.34 2.83 23.85
C PHE A 59 -43.10 1.52 23.08
N ASN A 60 -44.10 1.01 22.37
CA ASN A 60 -44.04 -0.28 21.66
C ASN A 60 -43.23 -0.24 20.35
N ARG A 61 -42.68 0.92 19.94
CA ARG A 61 -41.79 1.03 18.76
C ARG A 61 -40.31 0.87 19.15
N PRO A 62 -39.48 0.23 18.30
CA PRO A 62 -38.05 0.08 18.56
C PRO A 62 -37.35 1.44 18.68
N LEU A 63 -36.39 1.56 19.60
CA LEU A 63 -35.55 2.76 19.75
C LEU A 63 -34.62 2.88 18.54
N SER A 64 -34.66 4.05 17.88
CA SER A 64 -33.65 4.47 16.91
C SER A 64 -32.39 4.90 17.66
N PRO A 65 -31.18 4.55 17.21
CA PRO A 65 -30.89 3.65 16.09
C PRO A 65 -31.12 2.18 16.47
N SER A 66 -31.54 1.37 15.49
CA SER A 66 -31.48 -0.09 15.61
C SER A 66 -30.02 -0.50 15.74
N ARG A 67 -29.71 -1.28 16.78
CA ARG A 67 -28.37 -1.80 17.04
C ARG A 67 -27.84 -2.58 15.84
#